data_AF-A0A3L6ZS39-F1
#
_entry.id   AF-A0A3L6ZS39-F1
#
_cell.length_a   1.000
_cell.length_b   1.000
_cell.length_c   1.000
_cell.angle_alpha   90.00
_cell.angle_beta   90.00
_cell.angle_gamma   90.00
#
_symmetry.space_group_name_H-M   'P 1'
#
loop_
_entity.id
_entity.type
_entity.pdbx_description
1 polymer ?
#
loop_
_entity_poly.entity_id
_entity_poly.type
_entity_poly.pdbx_seq_one_letter_code
_entity_poly.pdbx_strand_id
1 'polypeptide(L)'
;MTTTTPGAWKLPVLTAILLAEALVMTAIVLWLIVDLVTLTPSSYATAVAITVLAAIGAAFVWAIALMCLRRRARFRGGAVVWQLIQIAVAVGSFQGAFAQPLIGWVILLPSLAALILCFSAPVTRLVTAEQ
;
A
#
# COMPACT_ATOMS: atom_id res chain seq x y z
N MET A 1 24.25 -29.01 3.09
CA MET A 1 24.44 -27.98 2.04
C MET A 1 23.15 -27.18 1.93
N THR A 2 23.04 -26.10 2.70
CA THR A 2 21.84 -25.23 2.74
C THR A 2 21.88 -24.27 1.56
N THR A 3 21.05 -24.50 0.55
CA THR A 3 20.89 -23.58 -0.57
C THR A 3 20.12 -22.35 -0.08
N THR A 4 20.83 -21.30 0.31
CA THR A 4 20.22 -19.98 0.51
C THR A 4 19.74 -19.53 -0.86
N THR A 5 18.44 -19.66 -1.11
CA THR A 5 17.84 -19.27 -2.39
C THR A 5 18.05 -17.76 -2.56
N PRO A 6 18.76 -17.29 -3.60
CA PRO A 6 18.97 -15.87 -3.82
C PRO A 6 17.61 -15.16 -3.87
N GLY A 7 17.37 -14.20 -2.95
CA GLY A 7 16.12 -13.45 -2.87
C GLY A 7 15.11 -13.90 -1.80
N ALA A 8 15.46 -14.81 -0.89
CA ALA A 8 14.59 -15.20 0.23
C ALA A 8 14.15 -14.03 1.13
N TRP A 9 14.91 -12.93 1.18
CA TRP A 9 14.61 -11.72 1.94
C TRP A 9 13.52 -10.84 1.32
N LYS A 10 13.24 -10.98 0.01
CA LYS A 10 12.30 -10.09 -0.71
C LYS A 10 10.86 -10.23 -0.22
N LEU A 11 10.42 -11.47 0.00
CA LEU A 11 9.05 -11.77 0.44
C LEU A 11 8.74 -11.25 1.85
N PRO A 12 9.57 -11.48 2.88
CA PRO A 12 9.31 -10.92 4.21
C PRO A 12 9.39 -9.39 4.22
N VAL A 13 10.29 -8.76 3.45
CA VAL A 13 10.34 -7.30 3.33
C VAL A 13 9.08 -6.74 2.67
N LEU A 14 8.63 -7.32 1.56
CA LEU A 14 7.37 -6.91 0.92
C LEU A 14 6.17 -7.10 1.88
N THR A 15 6.14 -8.20 2.62
CA THR A 15 5.09 -8.47 3.61
C THR A 15 5.10 -7.41 4.72
N ALA A 16 6.29 -7.03 5.21
CA ALA A 16 6.44 -6.00 6.23
C ALA A 16 5.95 -4.63 5.74
N ILE A 17 6.29 -4.24 4.50
CA ILE A 17 5.82 -2.98 3.91
C ILE A 17 4.29 -2.97 3.80
N LEU A 18 3.69 -4.03 3.25
CA LEU A 18 2.23 -4.12 3.10
C LEU A 18 1.49 -4.11 4.46
N LEU A 19 2.06 -4.72 5.49
CA LEU A 19 1.51 -4.66 6.85
C LEU A 19 1.62 -3.25 7.45
N ALA A 20 2.76 -2.59 7.25
CA ALA A 20 2.93 -1.20 7.69
C ALA A 20 1.92 -0.27 6.99
N GLU A 21 1.73 -0.41 5.68
CA GLU A 21 0.72 0.34 4.92
C GLU A 21 -0.71 0.06 5.43
N ALA A 22 -1.04 -1.20 5.74
CA ALA A 22 -2.34 -1.56 6.31
C ALA A 22 -2.57 -0.90 7.67
N LEU A 23 -1.55 -0.87 8.52
CA LEU A 23 -1.58 -0.21 9.82
C LEU A 23 -1.74 1.32 9.68
N VAL A 24 -1.01 1.93 8.76
CA VAL A 24 -1.13 3.36 8.45
C VAL A 24 -2.55 3.69 7.98
N MET A 25 -3.13 2.90 7.06
CA MET A 25 -4.51 3.09 6.63
C MET A 25 -5.51 2.92 7.78
N THR A 26 -5.26 1.97 8.68
CA THR A 26 -6.08 1.80 9.89
C THR A 26 -6.00 3.03 10.78
N ALA A 27 -4.80 3.58 11.00
CA ALA A 27 -4.60 4.81 11.76
C ALA A 27 -5.32 6.01 11.12
N ILE A 28 -5.28 6.15 9.79
CA ILE A 28 -6.02 7.19 9.06
C ILE A 28 -7.53 7.04 9.27
N VAL A 29 -8.08 5.83 9.21
CA VAL A 29 -9.51 5.59 9.46
C VAL A 29 -9.88 5.98 10.89
N LEU A 30 -9.07 5.57 11.88
CA LEU A 30 -9.31 5.93 13.28
C LEU A 30 -9.22 7.45 13.48
N TRP A 31 -8.25 8.11 12.85
CA TRP A 31 -8.14 9.57 12.85
C TRP A 31 -9.41 10.23 12.30
N LEU A 32 -9.89 9.80 11.12
CA LEU A 32 -11.10 10.34 10.50
C LEU A 32 -12.36 10.11 11.35
N ILE A 33 -12.46 8.96 12.03
CA ILE A 33 -13.55 8.69 12.98
C ILE A 33 -13.49 9.65 14.16
N VAL A 34 -12.29 9.90 14.71
CA VAL A 34 -12.10 10.90 15.78
C VAL A 34 -12.52 12.28 15.29
N ASP A 35 -12.02 12.73 14.13
CA ASP A 35 -12.38 14.02 13.55
C ASP A 35 -13.90 14.16 13.35
N LEU A 36 -14.57 13.10 12.92
CA LEU A 36 -16.02 13.09 12.70
C LEU A 36 -16.83 13.29 13.99
N VAL A 37 -16.29 12.87 15.15
CA VAL A 37 -16.97 12.98 16.45
C VAL A 37 -16.48 14.16 17.28
N THR A 38 -15.27 14.69 17.03
CA THR A 38 -14.69 15.79 17.81
C THR A 38 -14.75 17.15 17.14
N LEU A 39 -14.81 17.20 15.81
CA LEU A 39 -14.78 18.45 15.03
C LEU A 39 -16.13 18.67 14.32
N THR A 40 -16.43 19.93 13.99
CA THR A 40 -17.59 20.28 13.17
C THR A 40 -17.17 20.40 11.70
N PRO A 41 -17.44 19.39 10.84
CA PRO A 41 -17.08 19.46 9.44
C PRO A 41 -17.94 20.49 8.70
N SER A 42 -17.39 21.09 7.64
CA SER A 42 -18.17 21.94 6.73
C SER A 42 -19.28 21.18 6.01
N SER A 43 -19.12 19.87 5.84
CA SER A 43 -20.11 18.96 5.26
C SER A 43 -19.97 17.56 5.89
N TYR A 44 -20.99 17.14 6.64
CA TYR A 44 -21.06 15.78 7.18
C TYR A 44 -21.11 14.71 6.08
N ALA A 45 -21.76 15.01 4.95
CA ALA A 45 -21.84 14.08 3.83
C ALA A 45 -20.45 13.76 3.27
N THR A 46 -19.62 14.78 3.05
CA THR A 46 -18.25 14.61 2.57
C THR A 46 -17.38 13.90 3.61
N ALA A 47 -17.49 14.28 4.89
CA ALA A 47 -16.72 13.68 5.98
C ALA A 47 -17.01 12.18 6.14
N VAL A 48 -18.27 11.77 6.08
CA VAL A 48 -18.66 10.35 6.12
C VAL A 48 -18.17 9.62 4.87
N ALA A 49 -18.33 10.22 3.68
CA ALA A 49 -17.90 9.60 2.43
C ALA A 49 -16.40 9.29 2.40
N ILE A 50 -15.54 10.23 2.79
CA ILE A 50 -14.09 10.00 2.85
C ILE A 50 -13.72 8.97 3.91
N THR A 51 -14.43 8.95 5.05
CA THR A 51 -14.19 7.98 6.13
C THR A 51 -14.52 6.56 5.66
N VAL A 52 -15.66 6.37 5.01
CA VAL A 52 -16.08 5.07 4.44
C VAL A 52 -15.10 4.64 3.34
N LEU A 53 -14.71 5.54 2.45
CA LEU A 53 -13.74 5.24 1.39
C LEU A 53 -12.38 4.83 1.98
N ALA A 54 -11.90 5.51 3.02
CA ALA A 54 -10.68 5.15 3.73
C ALA A 54 -10.80 3.78 4.40
N ALA A 55 -11.95 3.45 5.00
CA ALA A 55 -12.21 2.15 5.62
C ALA A 55 -12.19 1.00 4.58
N ILE A 56 -12.78 1.23 3.40
CA ILE A 56 -12.71 0.30 2.27
C ILE A 56 -11.26 0.11 1.83
N GLY A 57 -10.49 1.21 1.71
CA GLY A 57 -9.06 1.18 1.43
C GLY A 57 -8.29 0.35 2.46
N ALA A 58 -8.51 0.58 3.75
CA ALA A 58 -7.87 -0.19 4.82
C ALA A 58 -8.19 -1.69 4.73
N ALA A 59 -9.46 -2.05 4.52
CA ALA A 59 -9.87 -3.45 4.34
C ALA A 59 -9.21 -4.10 3.11
N PHE A 60 -9.10 -3.36 2.00
CA PHE A 60 -8.43 -3.81 0.79
C PHE A 60 -6.94 -4.11 1.03
N VAL A 61 -6.21 -3.20 1.68
CA VAL A 61 -4.78 -3.39 1.98
C VAL A 61 -4.57 -4.54 2.96
N TRP A 62 -5.40 -4.66 3.99
CA TRP A 62 -5.38 -5.80 4.90
C TRP A 62 -5.58 -7.12 4.17
N ALA A 63 -6.55 -7.19 3.24
CA ALA A 63 -6.76 -8.40 2.45
C ALA A 63 -5.49 -8.78 1.66
N ILE A 64 -4.82 -7.81 1.04
CA ILE A 64 -3.57 -8.04 0.29
C ILE A 64 -2.44 -8.49 1.21
N ALA A 65 -2.23 -7.79 2.33
CA ALA A 65 -1.19 -8.10 3.30
C ALA A 65 -1.37 -9.52 3.88
N LEU A 66 -2.61 -9.91 4.23
CA LEU A 66 -2.92 -11.24 4.74
C LEU A 66 -2.76 -12.33 3.66
N MET A 67 -3.11 -12.04 2.41
CA MET A 67 -2.85 -12.97 1.30
C MET A 67 -1.35 -13.16 1.06
N CYS A 68 -0.56 -12.09 1.18
CA CYS A 68 0.91 -12.12 1.08
C CYS A 68 1.52 -12.95 2.23
N LEU A 69 1.09 -12.71 3.46
CA LEU A 69 1.52 -13.45 4.65
C LEU A 69 1.20 -14.95 4.54
N ARG A 70 0.03 -15.30 3.98
CA ARG A 70 -0.39 -16.68 3.68
C ARG A 70 0.23 -17.25 2.41
N ARG A 71 1.16 -16.54 1.76
CA ARG A 71 1.86 -16.93 0.52
C ARG A 71 0.93 -17.34 -0.63
N ARG A 72 -0.26 -16.74 -0.73
CA ARG A 72 -1.24 -17.05 -1.78
C ARG A 72 -0.87 -16.33 -3.08
N ALA A 73 -0.77 -17.02 -4.21
CA ALA A 73 -0.33 -16.43 -5.49
C ALA A 73 -1.16 -15.24 -6.02
N ARG A 74 -2.41 -15.07 -5.57
CA ARG A 74 -3.36 -14.05 -6.06
C ARG A 74 -3.16 -12.64 -5.49
N PHE A 75 -2.23 -12.42 -4.55
CA PHE A 75 -2.02 -11.11 -3.93
C PHE A 75 -1.41 -10.05 -4.87
N ARG A 76 -0.73 -10.47 -5.94
CA ARG A 76 0.12 -9.60 -6.78
C ARG A 76 -0.65 -8.49 -7.48
N GLY A 77 -1.78 -8.82 -8.08
CA GLY A 77 -2.60 -7.83 -8.80
C GLY A 77 -3.10 -6.73 -7.87
N GLY A 78 -3.61 -7.11 -6.69
CA GLY A 78 -4.05 -6.15 -5.68
C GLY A 78 -2.91 -5.29 -5.15
N ALA A 79 -1.75 -5.89 -4.87
CA ALA A 79 -0.57 -5.16 -4.40
C ALA A 79 -0.13 -4.09 -5.42
N VAL A 80 -0.03 -4.44 -6.71
CA VAL A 80 0.35 -3.46 -7.76
C VAL A 80 -0.67 -2.33 -7.85
N VAL A 81 -1.97 -2.64 -7.84
CA VAL A 81 -3.03 -1.62 -7.85
C VAL A 81 -2.91 -0.68 -6.67
N TRP A 82 -2.66 -1.21 -5.46
CA TRP A 82 -2.47 -0.40 -4.26
C TRP A 82 -1.28 0.56 -4.39
N GLN A 83 -0.15 0.06 -4.90
CA GLN A 83 1.03 0.90 -5.08
C GLN A 83 0.81 2.01 -6.11
N LEU A 84 0.07 1.74 -7.19
CA LEU A 84 -0.28 2.77 -8.17
C LEU A 84 -1.19 3.84 -7.58
N ILE A 85 -2.15 3.46 -6.72
CA ILE A 85 -2.99 4.41 -5.98
C ILE A 85 -2.13 5.31 -5.10
N GLN A 86 -1.18 4.75 -4.33
CA GLN A 86 -0.31 5.55 -3.48
C GLN A 86 0.60 6.48 -4.28
N ILE A 87 1.15 6.03 -5.42
CA ILE A 87 1.95 6.89 -6.30
C ILE A 87 1.10 8.06 -6.83
N ALA A 88 -0.16 7.81 -7.22
CA ALA A 88 -1.07 8.87 -7.65
C ALA A 88 -1.34 9.89 -6.50
N VAL A 89 -1.53 9.40 -5.27
CA VAL A 89 -1.68 10.24 -4.07
C VAL A 89 -0.40 11.05 -3.78
N ALA A 90 0.77 10.44 -3.92
CA ALA A 90 2.05 11.12 -3.74
C ALA A 90 2.26 12.22 -4.76
N VAL A 91 1.97 11.96 -6.05
CA VAL A 91 2.02 12.98 -7.12
C VAL A 91 1.05 14.11 -6.80
N GLY A 92 -0.17 13.80 -6.38
CA GLY A 92 -1.14 14.79 -5.91
C GLY A 92 -0.61 15.66 -4.77
N SER A 93 0.22 15.11 -3.89
CA SER A 93 0.82 15.83 -2.76
C SER A 93 1.92 16.83 -3.16
N PHE A 94 2.50 16.70 -4.36
CA PHE A 94 3.49 17.64 -4.88
C PHE A 94 2.89 18.87 -5.57
N GLN A 95 1.59 18.87 -5.85
CA GLN A 95 0.94 19.89 -6.66
C GLN A 95 -0.36 20.40 -6.02
N GLY A 96 -0.81 21.59 -6.43
CA GLY A 96 -2.03 22.23 -5.92
C GLY A 96 -1.80 23.20 -4.76
N ALA A 97 -2.88 23.88 -4.34
CA ALA A 97 -2.82 24.96 -3.35
C ALA A 97 -2.39 24.51 -1.94
N PHE A 98 -2.54 23.23 -1.64
CA PHE A 98 -2.16 22.61 -0.36
C PHE A 98 -1.02 21.60 -0.52
N ALA A 99 -0.14 21.80 -1.51
CA ALA A 99 0.99 20.90 -1.75
C ALA A 99 1.82 20.72 -0.47
N GLN A 100 2.11 19.46 -0.15
CA GLN A 100 2.91 19.04 0.99
C GLN A 100 4.00 18.09 0.48
N PRO A 101 5.11 18.60 -0.06
CA PRO A 101 6.13 17.78 -0.71
C PRO A 101 6.72 16.70 0.21
N LEU A 102 6.82 17.00 1.51
CA LEU A 102 7.30 16.03 2.49
C LEU A 102 6.39 14.80 2.58
N ILE A 103 5.06 14.99 2.56
CA ILE A 103 4.08 13.90 2.55
C ILE A 103 4.20 13.10 1.26
N GLY A 104 4.35 13.79 0.12
CA GLY A 104 4.57 13.15 -1.18
C GLY A 104 5.76 12.19 -1.16
N TRP A 105 6.91 12.62 -0.62
CA TRP A 105 8.09 11.77 -0.52
C TRP A 105 7.91 10.58 0.44
N VAL A 106 7.27 10.79 1.59
CA VAL A 106 7.00 9.74 2.58
C VAL A 106 6.11 8.64 2.00
N ILE A 107 5.17 8.98 1.11
CA ILE A 107 4.30 8.00 0.44
C ILE A 107 5.00 7.37 -0.77
N LEU A 108 5.72 8.17 -1.57
CA LEU A 108 6.33 7.71 -2.83
C LEU A 108 7.40 6.64 -2.61
N LEU A 109 8.29 6.84 -1.63
CA LEU A 109 9.42 5.95 -1.37
C LEU A 109 9.00 4.51 -1.03
N PRO A 110 8.11 4.25 -0.03
CA PRO A 110 7.64 2.90 0.24
C PRO A 110 6.87 2.32 -0.94
N SER A 111 6.12 3.16 -1.67
CA SER A 111 5.33 2.70 -2.82
C SER A 111 6.20 2.13 -3.93
N LEU A 112 7.24 2.87 -4.30
CA LEU A 112 8.21 2.44 -5.30
C LEU A 112 8.97 1.19 -4.83
N ALA A 113 9.38 1.13 -3.56
CA ALA A 113 10.06 -0.03 -3.01
C ALA A 113 9.19 -1.30 -3.08
N ALA A 114 7.93 -1.21 -2.66
CA ALA A 114 6.99 -2.33 -2.73
C ALA A 114 6.68 -2.72 -4.18
N LEU A 115 6.51 -1.76 -5.08
CA LEU A 115 6.26 -2.01 -6.49
C LEU A 115 7.43 -2.76 -7.15
N ILE A 116 8.67 -2.31 -6.90
CA ILE A 116 9.89 -2.99 -7.37
C ILE A 116 9.98 -4.41 -6.80
N LEU A 117 9.65 -4.59 -5.52
CA LEU A 117 9.61 -5.91 -4.89
C LEU A 117 8.54 -6.83 -5.50
N CYS A 118 7.36 -6.31 -5.84
CA CYS A 118 6.31 -7.07 -6.53
C CYS A 118 6.79 -7.61 -7.88
N PHE A 119 7.54 -6.81 -8.66
CA PHE A 119 8.07 -7.23 -9.96
C PHE A 119 9.34 -8.10 -9.85
N SER A 120 10.18 -7.90 -8.84
CA SER A 120 11.45 -8.63 -8.70
C SER A 120 11.32 -10.06 -8.13
N ALA A 121 10.12 -10.51 -7.77
CA ALA A 121 9.91 -11.76 -7.03
C ALA A 121 9.62 -13.02 -7.87
N PRO A 122 9.07 -12.97 -9.10
CA PRO A 122 9.67 -13.73 -10.20
C PRO A 122 9.29 -13.24 -11.63
N VAL A 123 10.25 -12.70 -12.38
CA VAL A 123 10.15 -12.61 -13.86
C VAL A 123 11.04 -13.64 -14.56
N THR A 124 11.87 -14.41 -13.83
CA THR A 124 12.95 -15.20 -14.45
C THR A 124 12.81 -16.72 -14.32
N ARG A 125 11.62 -17.27 -13.99
CA ARG A 125 11.43 -18.73 -14.06
C ARG A 125 10.70 -19.23 -15.30
N LEU A 126 10.27 -18.34 -16.20
CA LEU A 126 9.56 -18.74 -17.42
C LEU A 126 10.25 -18.31 -18.73
N VAL A 127 11.23 -17.40 -18.69
CA VAL A 127 11.96 -17.00 -19.91
C VAL A 127 13.25 -17.83 -20.13
N THR A 128 13.74 -18.54 -19.11
CA THR A 128 14.97 -19.37 -19.19
C THR A 128 14.70 -20.88 -19.17
N ALA A 129 13.42 -21.28 -19.25
CA ALA A 129 13.05 -22.70 -19.43
C ALA A 129 12.77 -23.06 -20.91
N GLU A 130 12.77 -22.08 -21.81
CA GLU A 130 12.59 -22.25 -23.27
C GLU A 130 13.76 -21.67 -24.11
N GLN A 131 14.94 -21.53 -23.50
CA GLN A 131 16.22 -21.23 -24.19
C GLN A 131 17.31 -22.10 -23.57
#